data_AF-A0A5J4TDJ2-F1
#
_entry.id   AF-A0A5J4TDJ2-F1
#
_cell.length_a   1.000
_cell.length_b   1.000
_cell.length_c   1.000
_cell.angle_alpha   90.00
_cell.angle_beta   90.00
_cell.angle_gamma   90.00
#
_symmetry.space_group_name_H-M   'P 1'
#
loop_
_entity.id
_entity.type
_entity.pdbx_description
1 polymer ?
#
loop_
_entity_poly.entity_id
_entity_poly.type
_entity_poly.pdbx_seq_one_letter_code
_entity_poly.pdbx_strand_id
1 'polypeptide(L)'
;FDIDVFAQMTKYKIENGLETKEIVQNRVVAPNSAIRETKNNQRVTLKYEAVNDWENASHLASLREILDKWNIDIEMQYKDYAQQQHDRIYGVQINDEGTIEQMNDELAQACVDGLKNLEIHNYPQPINMEVSLLSIFCGLYVISNESIRAEGIGNIRKFNKLSANADKNYGQASSNGERKPNPWILTKILRYHNKDYYEQIIKPLLKKNYEAKKKEKQILINQTLIPNKIDLQDGFTLLDMQEKAANGEYENEEQIVMDLTRLLVYYEGETEDIYAIKGYDAICDTQVLYHKLEGTVYKQLEKININFKNKKTDEKTDDKKESKPLTAKHIFKKYVSKFAKKGCKFISEDPKILTVFQGYKYKKLDTIDYECLQMYLDLIKETIAAGDERVYEYILNWIAWMI
;
A
#
# COMPACT_ATOMS: atom_id res chain seq x y z
N PHE A 1 7.95 -31.66 -19.14
CA PHE A 1 6.96 -31.94 -18.09
C PHE A 1 5.60 -31.68 -18.71
N ASP A 2 4.91 -32.71 -19.17
CA ASP A 2 3.49 -32.56 -19.52
C ASP A 2 2.73 -32.45 -18.20
N ILE A 3 2.40 -31.22 -17.83
CA ILE A 3 1.59 -30.95 -16.65
C ILE A 3 0.14 -31.16 -17.09
N ASP A 4 -0.38 -32.37 -16.89
CA ASP A 4 -1.75 -32.72 -17.25
C ASP A 4 -2.79 -32.00 -16.35
N VAL A 5 -2.39 -31.55 -15.16
CA VAL A 5 -3.24 -30.83 -14.20
C VAL A 5 -2.55 -29.54 -13.74
N PHE A 6 -3.06 -28.39 -14.16
CA PHE A 6 -2.55 -27.07 -13.77
C PHE A 6 -2.92 -26.71 -12.33
N ALA A 7 -4.13 -27.05 -11.90
CA ALA A 7 -4.59 -26.81 -10.54
C ALA A 7 -5.60 -27.89 -10.13
N GLN A 8 -5.56 -28.29 -8.86
CA GLN A 8 -6.55 -29.19 -8.26
C GLN A 8 -7.07 -28.54 -6.98
N MET A 9 -8.39 -28.44 -6.89
CA MET A 9 -9.10 -27.88 -5.74
C MET A 9 -9.97 -28.98 -5.15
N THR A 10 -9.68 -29.34 -3.91
CA THR A 10 -10.50 -30.28 -3.14
C THR A 10 -11.40 -29.47 -2.21
N LYS A 11 -12.72 -29.62 -2.32
CA LYS A 11 -13.70 -28.88 -1.53
C LYS A 11 -14.85 -29.78 -1.07
N TYR A 12 -15.60 -29.33 -0.09
CA TYR A 12 -16.88 -29.94 0.25
C TYR A 12 -17.93 -29.58 -0.80
N LYS A 13 -18.81 -30.52 -1.11
CA LYS A 13 -19.96 -30.30 -1.99
C LYS A 13 -20.91 -29.32 -1.32
N ILE A 14 -21.40 -28.33 -2.05
CA ILE A 14 -22.39 -27.39 -1.55
C ILE A 14 -23.75 -27.81 -2.11
N GLU A 15 -24.71 -28.11 -1.24
CA GLU A 15 -26.10 -28.37 -1.62
C GLU A 15 -26.99 -27.38 -0.87
N ASN A 16 -27.83 -26.64 -1.60
CA ASN A 16 -28.72 -25.61 -1.05
C ASN A 16 -28.00 -24.57 -0.16
N GLY A 17 -26.75 -24.22 -0.51
CA GLY A 17 -25.94 -23.25 0.23
C GLY A 17 -25.27 -23.79 1.50
N LEU A 18 -25.31 -25.11 1.75
CA LEU A 18 -24.67 -25.76 2.89
C LEU A 18 -23.60 -26.76 2.45
N GLU A 19 -22.45 -26.74 3.11
CA GLU A 19 -21.37 -27.72 2.91
C GLU A 19 -21.81 -29.10 3.42
N THR A 20 -21.69 -30.12 2.57
CA THR A 20 -21.93 -31.52 2.95
C THR A 20 -20.62 -32.21 3.34
N LYS A 21 -20.70 -33.46 3.81
CA LYS A 21 -19.50 -34.27 4.09
C LYS A 21 -18.85 -34.85 2.83
N GLU A 22 -19.49 -34.69 1.67
CA GLU A 22 -18.99 -35.21 0.40
C GLU A 22 -17.90 -34.29 -0.15
N ILE A 23 -16.80 -34.88 -0.62
CA ILE A 23 -15.66 -34.13 -1.17
C ILE A 23 -15.74 -34.15 -2.69
N VAL A 24 -15.69 -32.96 -3.29
CA VAL A 24 -15.60 -32.75 -4.74
C VAL A 24 -14.19 -32.29 -5.08
N GLN A 25 -13.64 -32.84 -6.15
CA GLN A 25 -12.35 -32.42 -6.70
C GLN A 25 -12.57 -31.73 -8.04
N ASN A 26 -12.32 -30.42 -8.09
CA ASN A 26 -12.29 -29.67 -9.32
C ASN A 26 -10.86 -29.59 -9.84
N ARG A 27 -10.65 -29.94 -11.11
CA ARG A 27 -9.34 -29.90 -11.74
C ARG A 27 -9.35 -28.93 -12.92
N VAL A 28 -8.31 -28.11 -12.99
CA VAL A 28 -7.99 -27.28 -14.15
C VAL A 28 -6.93 -28.02 -14.93
N VAL A 29 -7.27 -28.43 -16.15
CA VAL A 29 -6.48 -29.33 -16.98
C VAL A 29 -6.33 -28.77 -18.39
N ALA A 30 -5.25 -29.13 -19.08
CA ALA A 30 -5.02 -28.67 -20.44
C ALA A 30 -6.04 -29.31 -21.41
N PRO A 31 -6.45 -28.63 -22.50
CA PRO A 31 -7.40 -29.17 -23.48
C PRO A 31 -7.03 -30.54 -24.08
N ASN A 32 -5.74 -30.88 -24.12
CA ASN A 32 -5.24 -32.11 -24.71
C ASN A 32 -4.78 -33.15 -23.65
N SER A 33 -5.07 -32.92 -22.37
CA SER A 33 -4.61 -33.79 -21.28
C SER A 33 -5.54 -34.97 -21.02
N ALA A 34 -4.99 -36.04 -20.46
CA ALA A 34 -5.75 -37.19 -19.99
C ALA A 34 -5.34 -37.55 -18.57
N ILE A 35 -6.32 -37.62 -17.67
CA ILE A 35 -6.12 -37.84 -16.24
C ILE A 35 -6.47 -39.29 -15.91
N ARG A 36 -5.62 -39.96 -15.14
CA ARG A 36 -5.96 -41.27 -14.55
C ARG A 36 -6.61 -41.06 -13.19
N GLU A 37 -7.80 -41.60 -13.00
CA GLU A 37 -8.52 -41.60 -11.73
C GLU A 37 -8.92 -43.03 -11.35
N THR A 38 -9.11 -43.29 -10.06
CA THR A 38 -9.67 -44.56 -9.59
C THR A 38 -11.10 -44.31 -9.14
N LYS A 39 -12.08 -44.73 -9.95
CA LYS A 39 -13.51 -44.70 -9.59
C LYS A 39 -13.96 -46.13 -9.30
N ASN A 40 -14.65 -46.36 -8.18
CA ASN A 40 -15.19 -47.67 -7.79
C ASN A 40 -14.15 -48.83 -7.86
N ASN A 41 -12.93 -48.60 -7.32
CA ASN A 41 -11.80 -49.54 -7.39
C ASN A 41 -11.32 -49.92 -8.81
N GLN A 42 -11.75 -49.22 -9.86
CA GLN A 42 -11.23 -49.37 -11.21
C GLN A 42 -10.48 -48.13 -11.65
N ARG A 43 -9.31 -48.32 -12.28
CA ARG A 43 -8.55 -47.23 -12.89
C ARG A 43 -9.20 -46.86 -14.21
N VAL A 44 -9.66 -45.62 -14.31
CA VAL A 44 -10.27 -45.03 -15.50
C VAL A 44 -9.38 -43.88 -15.97
N THR A 45 -9.22 -43.73 -17.28
CA THR A 45 -8.54 -42.56 -17.87
C THR A 45 -9.61 -41.64 -18.42
N LEU A 46 -9.71 -40.42 -17.87
CA LEU A 46 -10.62 -39.37 -18.30
C LEU A 46 -9.87 -38.41 -19.22
N LYS A 47 -10.38 -38.16 -20.41
CA LYS A 47 -9.87 -37.09 -21.29
C LYS A 47 -10.48 -35.74 -20.89
N TYR A 48 -9.87 -34.63 -21.30
CA TYR A 48 -10.35 -33.26 -21.06
C TYR A 48 -11.88 -33.10 -21.17
N GLU A 49 -12.47 -33.67 -22.21
CA GLU A 49 -13.90 -33.58 -22.50
C GLU A 49 -14.77 -34.24 -21.42
N ALA A 50 -14.28 -35.33 -20.83
CA ALA A 50 -14.94 -36.09 -19.76
C ALA A 50 -14.59 -35.60 -18.34
N VAL A 51 -13.63 -34.67 -18.19
CA VAL A 51 -13.26 -34.11 -16.89
C VAL A 51 -14.34 -33.10 -16.48
N ASN A 52 -14.96 -33.34 -15.32
CA ASN A 52 -16.12 -32.59 -14.79
C ASN A 52 -17.45 -32.76 -15.58
N ASP A 53 -17.61 -33.85 -16.35
CA ASP A 53 -18.82 -34.18 -17.13
C ASP A 53 -19.28 -33.05 -18.09
N TRP A 54 -18.32 -32.27 -18.61
CA TRP A 54 -18.56 -31.07 -19.41
C TRP A 54 -18.98 -31.35 -20.87
N GLU A 55 -18.64 -32.52 -21.42
CA GLU A 55 -19.06 -32.94 -22.77
C GLU A 55 -20.58 -32.91 -22.95
N ASN A 56 -21.35 -33.11 -21.87
CA ASN A 56 -22.82 -33.08 -21.88
C ASN A 56 -23.42 -31.71 -21.52
N ALA A 57 -22.60 -30.71 -21.21
CA ALA A 57 -23.05 -29.38 -20.80
C ALA A 57 -23.37 -28.50 -22.02
N SER A 58 -24.41 -28.84 -22.77
CA SER A 58 -24.97 -27.92 -23.78
C SER A 58 -25.70 -26.76 -23.08
N HIS A 59 -25.39 -25.52 -23.47
CA HIS A 59 -26.04 -24.28 -23.00
C HIS A 59 -25.72 -23.84 -21.56
N LEU A 60 -24.47 -23.41 -21.30
CA LEU A 60 -24.16 -22.57 -20.15
C LEU A 60 -24.52 -21.12 -20.52
N ALA A 61 -25.70 -20.67 -20.12
CA ALA A 61 -26.27 -19.39 -20.55
C ALA A 61 -25.67 -18.18 -19.80
N SER A 62 -24.99 -18.40 -18.67
CA SER A 62 -24.38 -17.34 -17.87
C SER A 62 -23.17 -17.80 -17.06
N LEU A 63 -22.32 -16.84 -16.66
CA LEU A 63 -21.21 -17.07 -15.72
C LEU A 63 -21.68 -17.72 -14.41
N ARG A 64 -22.90 -17.39 -13.95
CA ARG A 64 -23.47 -17.96 -12.72
C ARG A 64 -23.68 -19.46 -12.84
N GLU A 65 -24.25 -19.93 -13.96
CA GLU A 65 -24.42 -21.36 -14.21
C GLU A 65 -23.08 -22.11 -14.32
N ILE A 66 -22.05 -21.46 -14.87
CA ILE A 66 -20.68 -22.01 -14.91
C ILE A 66 -20.15 -22.19 -13.49
N LEU A 67 -20.26 -21.15 -12.65
CA LEU A 67 -19.77 -21.17 -11.27
C LEU A 67 -20.54 -22.15 -10.38
N ASP A 68 -21.86 -22.22 -10.52
CA ASP A 68 -22.70 -23.17 -9.78
C ASP A 68 -22.37 -24.62 -10.18
N LYS A 69 -22.16 -24.91 -11.47
CA LYS A 69 -21.68 -26.23 -11.91
C LYS A 69 -20.27 -26.54 -11.44
N TRP A 70 -19.41 -25.53 -11.30
CA TRP A 70 -18.10 -25.67 -10.69
C TRP A 70 -18.16 -25.75 -9.16
N ASN A 71 -19.35 -25.71 -8.55
CA ASN A 71 -19.53 -25.70 -7.10
C ASN A 71 -18.72 -24.54 -6.46
N ILE A 72 -18.74 -23.37 -7.13
CA ILE A 72 -18.13 -22.12 -6.70
C ILE A 72 -19.26 -21.13 -6.39
N ASP A 73 -19.52 -20.91 -5.12
CA ASP A 73 -20.38 -19.81 -4.72
C ASP A 73 -19.57 -18.53 -4.58
N ILE A 74 -20.00 -17.48 -5.30
CA ILE A 74 -19.46 -16.13 -5.22
C ILE A 74 -20.41 -15.18 -4.49
N GLU A 75 -21.61 -15.64 -4.13
CA GLU A 75 -22.55 -14.82 -3.36
C GLU A 75 -22.10 -14.75 -1.91
N MET A 76 -21.80 -13.54 -1.48
CA MET A 76 -21.53 -13.22 -0.09
C MET A 76 -22.50 -12.12 0.29
N GLN A 77 -23.21 -12.27 1.41
CA GLN A 77 -24.06 -11.18 1.87
C GLN A 77 -23.20 -9.93 2.10
N TYR A 78 -23.72 -8.76 1.72
CA TYR A 78 -23.00 -7.49 1.90
C TYR A 78 -22.52 -7.29 3.34
N LYS A 79 -23.30 -7.74 4.33
CA LYS A 79 -22.92 -7.70 5.75
C LYS A 79 -21.68 -8.56 6.04
N ASP A 80 -21.62 -9.75 5.48
CA ASP A 80 -20.48 -10.67 5.63
C ASP A 80 -19.26 -10.16 4.86
N TYR A 81 -19.47 -9.57 3.69
CA TYR A 81 -18.41 -8.91 2.92
C TYR A 81 -17.82 -7.71 3.68
N ALA A 82 -18.67 -6.82 4.20
CA ALA A 82 -18.23 -5.67 4.97
C ALA A 82 -17.50 -6.10 6.26
N GLN A 83 -18.01 -7.11 6.95
CA GLN A 83 -17.37 -7.67 8.14
C GLN A 83 -16.02 -8.31 7.79
N GLN A 84 -15.94 -9.08 6.69
CA GLN A 84 -14.68 -9.64 6.22
C GLN A 84 -13.68 -8.57 5.80
N GLN A 85 -14.11 -7.48 5.15
CA GLN A 85 -13.23 -6.36 4.83
C GLN A 85 -12.67 -5.74 6.11
N HIS A 86 -13.51 -5.47 7.11
CA HIS A 86 -13.06 -4.99 8.42
C HIS A 86 -12.10 -5.95 9.12
N ASP A 87 -12.38 -7.26 9.10
CA ASP A 87 -11.52 -8.27 9.73
C ASP A 87 -10.21 -8.50 8.94
N ARG A 88 -10.22 -8.34 7.61
CA ARG A 88 -9.04 -8.43 6.73
C ARG A 88 -8.11 -7.23 6.90
N ILE A 89 -8.65 -6.03 7.16
CA ILE A 89 -7.84 -4.81 7.37
C ILE A 89 -6.81 -5.01 8.49
N TYR A 90 -7.19 -5.68 9.57
CA TYR A 90 -6.27 -5.96 10.70
C TYR A 90 -5.39 -7.19 10.47
N GLY A 91 -5.74 -8.03 9.50
CA GLY A 91 -5.06 -9.27 9.15
C GLY A 91 -4.19 -9.14 7.90
N VAL A 92 -3.76 -7.93 7.52
CA VAL A 92 -2.76 -7.74 6.47
C VAL A 92 -1.42 -8.26 6.97
N GLN A 93 -0.86 -9.23 6.23
CA GLN A 93 0.32 -10.02 6.64
C GLN A 93 1.51 -9.81 5.71
N ILE A 94 1.30 -9.09 4.62
CA ILE A 94 2.29 -8.84 3.58
C ILE A 94 2.49 -7.33 3.53
N ASN A 95 3.74 -6.88 3.60
CA ASN A 95 4.07 -5.47 3.51
C ASN A 95 4.10 -4.98 2.04
N ASP A 96 4.31 -3.69 1.82
CA ASP A 96 4.30 -3.08 0.48
C ASP A 96 5.42 -3.63 -0.44
N GLU A 97 6.44 -4.27 0.15
CA GLU A 97 7.58 -4.92 -0.54
C GLU A 97 7.30 -6.39 -0.87
N GLY A 98 6.12 -6.92 -0.55
CA GLY A 98 5.75 -8.31 -0.80
C GLY A 98 6.32 -9.32 0.19
N THR A 99 6.92 -8.86 1.30
CA THR A 99 7.47 -9.72 2.35
C THR A 99 6.45 -9.99 3.45
N ILE A 100 6.55 -11.14 4.10
CA ILE A 100 5.66 -11.48 5.21
C ILE A 100 6.10 -10.70 6.44
N GLU A 101 5.16 -9.97 7.02
CA GLU A 101 5.42 -9.15 8.18
C GLU A 101 5.67 -10.00 9.43
N GLN A 102 6.69 -9.61 10.19
CA GLN A 102 7.03 -10.27 11.45
C GLN A 102 6.00 -9.98 12.53
N MET A 103 5.69 -11.01 13.31
CA MET A 103 4.80 -10.90 14.47
C MET A 103 5.55 -10.22 15.62
N ASN A 104 4.94 -9.22 16.27
CA ASN A 104 5.55 -8.59 17.43
C ASN A 104 5.43 -9.48 18.69
N ASP A 105 6.31 -9.24 19.66
CA ASP A 105 6.44 -10.09 20.85
C ASP A 105 5.14 -10.15 21.69
N GLU A 106 4.40 -9.05 21.80
CA GLU A 106 3.12 -9.01 22.52
C GLU A 106 2.09 -9.96 21.89
N LEU A 107 1.95 -9.93 20.56
CA LEU A 107 1.04 -10.83 19.84
C LEU A 107 1.55 -12.27 19.82
N ALA A 108 2.87 -12.46 19.70
CA ALA A 108 3.49 -13.79 19.71
C ALA A 108 3.26 -14.49 21.06
N GLN A 109 3.46 -13.78 22.16
CA GLN A 109 3.20 -14.31 23.50
C GLN A 109 1.71 -14.66 23.67
N ALA A 110 0.81 -13.76 23.28
CA ALA A 110 -0.63 -14.04 23.32
C ALA A 110 -1.01 -15.27 22.47
N CYS A 111 -0.37 -15.45 21.32
CA CYS A 111 -0.58 -16.66 20.52
C CYS A 111 -0.13 -17.92 21.28
N VAL A 112 1.07 -17.92 21.87
CA VAL A 112 1.58 -19.04 22.66
C VAL A 112 0.69 -19.35 23.87
N ASP A 113 0.21 -18.32 24.56
CA ASP A 113 -0.67 -18.48 25.71
C ASP A 113 -2.05 -19.03 25.37
N GLY A 114 -2.55 -18.72 24.17
CA GLY A 114 -3.82 -19.23 23.66
C GLY A 114 -3.78 -20.70 23.19
N LEU A 115 -2.59 -21.26 22.92
CA LEU A 115 -2.39 -22.64 22.47
C LEU A 115 -2.51 -23.64 23.63
N LYS A 116 -3.68 -23.67 24.27
CA LYS A 116 -3.98 -24.53 25.41
C LYS A 116 -5.35 -25.19 25.20
N ASN A 117 -5.52 -26.38 25.75
CA ASN A 117 -6.75 -27.18 25.68
C ASN A 117 -7.20 -27.56 24.26
N LEU A 118 -6.27 -27.65 23.30
CA LEU A 118 -6.56 -28.07 21.93
C LEU A 118 -6.44 -29.59 21.78
N GLU A 119 -7.26 -30.18 20.90
CA GLU A 119 -7.05 -31.54 20.38
C GLU A 119 -6.19 -31.48 19.12
N ILE A 120 -5.01 -32.10 19.15
CA ILE A 120 -3.99 -31.98 18.11
C ILE A 120 -3.81 -33.30 17.36
N HIS A 121 -3.95 -33.20 16.04
CA HIS A 121 -3.93 -34.32 15.11
C HIS A 121 -2.66 -34.32 14.24
N ASN A 122 -2.35 -35.47 13.65
CA ASN A 122 -1.15 -35.62 12.83
C ASN A 122 -1.36 -35.15 11.38
N TYR A 123 -2.54 -35.41 10.83
CA TYR A 123 -2.81 -35.20 9.41
C TYR A 123 -3.39 -33.81 9.15
N PRO A 124 -3.02 -33.17 8.03
CA PRO A 124 -3.58 -31.89 7.65
C PRO A 124 -5.02 -32.08 7.17
N GLN A 125 -5.98 -31.76 8.03
CA GLN A 125 -7.32 -31.37 7.63
C GLN A 125 -7.39 -29.85 7.45
N PRO A 126 -8.45 -29.33 6.81
CA PRO A 126 -8.75 -27.91 6.84
C PRO A 126 -8.68 -27.37 8.28
N ILE A 127 -8.02 -26.22 8.46
CA ILE A 127 -7.71 -25.65 9.78
C ILE A 127 -8.94 -25.31 10.62
N ASN A 128 -10.11 -25.19 10.00
CA ASN A 128 -11.39 -24.99 10.69
C ASN A 128 -11.96 -26.29 11.28
N MET A 129 -11.48 -27.46 10.83
CA MET A 129 -11.95 -28.76 11.30
C MET A 129 -11.05 -29.34 12.38
N GLU A 130 -9.74 -29.38 12.15
CA GLU A 130 -8.78 -29.95 13.11
C GLU A 130 -7.50 -29.13 13.17
N VAL A 131 -6.89 -29.09 14.35
CA VAL A 131 -5.55 -28.52 14.53
C VAL A 131 -4.51 -29.59 14.25
N SER A 132 -3.66 -29.34 13.26
CA SER A 132 -2.53 -30.24 12.97
C SER A 132 -1.29 -29.83 13.76
N LEU A 133 -0.51 -30.82 14.21
CA LEU A 133 0.75 -30.57 14.90
C LEU A 133 1.73 -29.79 14.01
N LEU A 134 1.76 -30.10 12.71
CA LEU A 134 2.56 -29.39 11.73
C LEU A 134 2.19 -27.89 11.68
N SER A 135 0.89 -27.56 11.63
CA SER A 135 0.46 -26.16 11.59
C SER A 135 0.88 -25.35 12.81
N ILE A 136 0.91 -25.95 13.99
CA ILE A 136 1.42 -25.28 15.20
C ILE A 136 2.91 -24.98 15.06
N PHE A 137 3.71 -25.97 14.67
CA PHE A 137 5.14 -25.77 14.47
C PHE A 137 5.45 -24.71 13.40
N CYS A 138 4.77 -24.74 12.25
CA CYS A 138 4.90 -23.72 11.21
C CYS A 138 4.74 -22.30 11.76
N GLY A 139 3.83 -22.11 12.71
CA GLY A 139 3.61 -20.83 13.38
C GLY A 139 4.69 -20.47 14.40
N LEU A 140 5.03 -21.42 15.29
CA LEU A 140 5.99 -21.19 16.36
C LEU A 140 7.39 -20.88 15.83
N TYR A 141 7.84 -21.54 14.76
CA TYR A 141 9.18 -21.32 14.21
C TYR A 141 9.38 -19.94 13.58
N VAL A 142 8.32 -19.17 13.34
CA VAL A 142 8.45 -17.78 12.90
C VAL A 142 8.70 -16.81 14.05
N ILE A 143 8.32 -17.17 15.27
CA ILE A 143 8.46 -16.26 16.40
C ILE A 143 9.95 -15.92 16.57
N SER A 144 10.29 -14.65 16.33
CA SER A 144 11.67 -14.16 16.35
C SER A 144 12.26 -14.24 17.75
N ASN A 145 11.45 -13.96 18.78
CA ASN A 145 11.85 -14.07 20.18
C ASN A 145 12.01 -15.55 20.60
N GLU A 146 13.25 -15.95 20.83
CA GLU A 146 13.60 -17.35 21.10
C GLU A 146 12.97 -17.89 22.39
N SER A 147 12.80 -17.03 23.40
CA SER A 147 12.18 -17.43 24.67
C SER A 147 10.71 -17.78 24.49
N ILE A 148 9.97 -16.93 23.77
CA ILE A 148 8.55 -17.14 23.46
C ILE A 148 8.38 -18.40 22.61
N ARG A 149 9.25 -18.58 21.61
CA ARG A 149 9.26 -19.77 20.75
C ARG A 149 9.50 -21.05 21.54
N ALA A 150 10.52 -21.06 22.40
CA ALA A 150 10.86 -22.22 23.22
C ALA A 150 9.73 -22.56 24.21
N GLU A 151 9.11 -21.55 24.82
CA GLU A 151 7.95 -21.72 25.68
C GLU A 151 6.79 -22.34 24.90
N GLY A 152 6.45 -21.80 23.72
CA GLY A 152 5.41 -22.33 22.86
C GLY A 152 5.60 -23.79 22.49
N ILE A 153 6.83 -24.18 22.14
CA ILE A 153 7.16 -25.58 21.83
C ILE A 153 6.97 -26.48 23.06
N GLY A 154 7.46 -26.04 24.22
CA GLY A 154 7.30 -26.76 25.49
C GLY A 154 5.83 -26.90 25.92
N ASN A 155 5.01 -25.90 25.59
CA ASN A 155 3.59 -25.85 25.94
C ASN A 155 2.72 -26.83 25.15
N ILE A 156 3.15 -27.25 23.94
CA ILE A 156 2.36 -28.14 23.06
C ILE A 156 1.93 -29.41 23.82
N ARG A 157 2.88 -30.19 24.34
CA ARG A 157 2.57 -31.44 25.06
C ARG A 157 2.03 -31.21 26.46
N LYS A 158 2.36 -30.07 27.08
CA LYS A 158 2.01 -29.76 28.46
C LYS A 158 0.55 -29.38 28.63
N PHE A 159 0.01 -28.62 27.68
CA PHE A 159 -1.32 -28.00 27.81
C PHE A 159 -2.33 -28.47 26.76
N ASN A 160 -1.95 -29.37 25.84
CA ASN A 160 -2.84 -29.85 24.78
C ASN A 160 -2.89 -31.37 24.74
N LYS A 161 -3.94 -31.90 24.12
CA LYS A 161 -4.17 -33.33 23.97
C LYS A 161 -3.77 -33.76 22.57
N LEU A 162 -2.68 -34.51 22.46
CA LEU A 162 -2.21 -35.06 21.19
C LEU A 162 -2.83 -36.43 20.94
N SER A 163 -3.27 -36.67 19.71
CA SER A 163 -3.56 -38.03 19.24
C SER A 163 -2.28 -38.90 19.28
N ALA A 164 -2.42 -40.21 19.46
CA ALA A 164 -1.28 -41.14 19.50
C ALA A 164 -0.38 -41.02 18.26
N ASN A 165 -0.98 -40.82 17.07
CA ASN A 165 -0.24 -40.60 15.84
C ASN A 165 0.49 -39.25 15.80
N ALA A 166 -0.11 -38.18 16.35
CA ALA A 166 0.55 -36.88 16.43
C ALA A 166 1.76 -36.94 17.36
N ASP A 167 1.60 -37.61 18.51
CA ASP A 167 2.69 -37.75 19.48
C ASP A 167 3.85 -38.61 18.94
N LYS A 168 3.54 -39.72 18.25
CA LYS A 168 4.55 -40.57 17.58
C LYS A 168 5.35 -39.81 16.52
N ASN A 169 4.71 -38.88 15.80
CA ASN A 169 5.33 -38.13 14.71
C ASN A 169 5.84 -36.74 15.12
N TYR A 170 5.92 -36.45 16.42
CA TYR A 170 6.23 -35.12 16.94
C TYR A 170 7.54 -34.54 16.40
N GLY A 171 8.63 -35.32 16.42
CA GLY A 171 9.93 -34.87 15.90
C GLY A 171 9.90 -34.57 14.40
N GLN A 172 9.22 -35.40 13.61
CA GLN A 172 9.08 -35.18 12.17
C GLN A 172 8.25 -33.93 11.86
N ALA A 173 7.17 -33.70 12.61
CA ALA A 173 6.32 -32.52 12.46
C ALA A 173 7.08 -31.23 12.84
N SER A 174 7.90 -31.28 13.90
CA SER A 174 8.78 -30.20 14.32
C SER A 174 9.77 -29.81 13.20
N SER A 175 10.56 -30.76 12.69
CA SER A 175 11.51 -30.47 11.61
C SER A 175 10.83 -30.01 10.31
N ASN A 176 9.64 -30.51 10.00
CA ASN A 176 8.89 -30.07 8.83
C ASN A 176 8.32 -28.65 8.98
N GLY A 177 7.89 -28.29 10.19
CA GLY A 177 7.36 -26.96 10.47
C GLY A 177 8.43 -25.89 10.35
N GLU A 178 9.64 -26.17 10.81
CA GLU A 178 10.82 -25.29 10.68
C GLU A 178 11.13 -24.98 9.21
N ARG A 179 10.94 -25.96 8.31
CA ARG A 179 11.15 -25.79 6.86
C ARG A 179 10.01 -25.05 6.16
N LYS A 180 8.85 -24.93 6.79
CA LYS A 180 7.63 -24.32 6.20
C LYS A 180 7.03 -23.28 7.15
N PRO A 181 7.77 -22.21 7.50
CA PRO A 181 7.28 -21.18 8.39
C PRO A 181 6.00 -20.53 7.83
N ASN A 182 5.00 -20.36 8.69
CA ASN A 182 3.79 -19.60 8.39
C ASN A 182 3.42 -18.75 9.62
N PRO A 183 3.77 -17.45 9.63
CA PRO A 183 3.79 -16.67 10.87
C PRO A 183 2.40 -16.52 11.50
N TRP A 184 1.39 -16.46 10.63
CA TRP A 184 0.04 -16.07 11.01
C TRP A 184 -0.92 -17.25 11.10
N ILE A 185 -0.41 -18.48 11.01
CA ILE A 185 -1.23 -19.66 11.18
C ILE A 185 -1.74 -19.80 12.63
N LEU A 186 -0.98 -19.31 13.62
CA LEU A 186 -1.38 -19.37 15.04
C LEU A 186 -2.65 -18.56 15.30
N THR A 187 -2.75 -17.35 14.74
CA THR A 187 -3.95 -16.52 14.90
C THR A 187 -5.17 -17.19 14.25
N LYS A 188 -4.99 -17.89 13.12
CA LYS A 188 -6.05 -18.69 12.49
C LYS A 188 -6.46 -19.90 13.34
N ILE A 189 -5.51 -20.63 13.93
CA ILE A 189 -5.81 -21.74 14.84
C ILE A 189 -6.68 -21.23 15.99
N LEU A 190 -6.28 -20.14 16.63
CA LEU A 190 -7.03 -19.56 17.75
C LEU A 190 -8.41 -19.06 17.32
N ARG A 191 -8.53 -18.45 16.13
CA ARG A 191 -9.83 -18.01 15.60
C ARG A 191 -10.85 -19.14 15.48
N TYR A 192 -10.42 -20.33 15.05
CA TYR A 192 -11.31 -21.47 14.84
C TYR A 192 -11.49 -22.34 16.08
N HIS A 193 -10.42 -22.59 16.83
CA HIS A 193 -10.41 -23.59 17.91
C HIS A 193 -10.38 -22.99 19.31
N ASN A 194 -10.21 -21.67 19.44
CA ASN A 194 -10.27 -20.95 20.71
C ASN A 194 -10.91 -19.56 20.50
N LYS A 195 -12.15 -19.57 20.00
CA LYS A 195 -12.86 -18.39 19.50
C LYS A 195 -12.98 -17.26 20.54
N ASP A 196 -13.31 -17.60 21.78
CA ASP A 196 -13.48 -16.61 22.85
C ASP A 196 -12.16 -15.91 23.17
N TYR A 197 -11.06 -16.66 23.26
CA TYR A 197 -9.73 -16.10 23.45
C TYR A 197 -9.30 -15.24 22.26
N TYR A 198 -9.62 -15.67 21.03
CA TYR A 198 -9.32 -14.89 19.85
C TYR A 198 -10.04 -13.53 19.85
N GLU A 199 -11.35 -13.50 20.13
CA GLU A 199 -12.13 -12.27 20.14
C GLU A 199 -11.74 -11.33 21.28
N GLN A 200 -11.40 -11.86 22.46
CA GLN A 200 -11.08 -11.06 23.64
C GLN A 200 -9.63 -10.57 23.68
N ILE A 201 -8.67 -11.35 23.18
CA ILE A 201 -7.23 -11.07 23.33
C ILE A 201 -6.56 -10.82 21.97
N ILE A 202 -6.66 -11.76 21.04
CA ILE A 202 -5.92 -11.70 19.78
C ILE A 202 -6.42 -10.56 18.89
N LYS A 203 -7.73 -10.43 18.71
CA LYS A 203 -8.34 -9.44 17.81
C LYS A 203 -8.07 -7.99 18.24
N PRO A 204 -8.17 -7.62 19.54
CA PRO A 204 -7.74 -6.30 20.00
C PRO A 204 -6.26 -6.01 19.75
N LEU A 205 -5.37 -7.00 19.95
CA LEU A 205 -3.94 -6.84 19.67
C LEU A 205 -3.65 -6.62 18.18
N LEU A 206 -4.32 -7.37 17.30
CA LEU A 206 -4.24 -7.16 15.84
C LEU A 206 -4.64 -5.73 15.45
N LYS A 207 -5.73 -5.23 16.04
CA LYS A 207 -6.20 -3.85 15.82
C LYS A 207 -5.19 -2.81 16.32
N LYS A 208 -4.68 -2.97 17.54
CA LYS A 208 -3.66 -2.09 18.13
C LYS A 208 -2.41 -2.02 17.26
N ASN A 209 -1.93 -3.17 16.79
CA ASN A 209 -0.75 -3.26 15.92
C ASN A 209 -0.97 -2.54 14.59
N TYR A 210 -2.14 -2.73 13.96
CA TYR A 210 -2.48 -2.03 12.72
C TYR A 210 -2.51 -0.50 12.90
N GLU A 211 -3.12 0.00 13.98
CA GLU A 211 -3.18 1.43 14.28
C GLU A 211 -1.80 2.02 14.58
N ALA A 212 -0.95 1.29 15.31
CA ALA A 212 0.44 1.69 15.57
C ALA A 212 1.24 1.84 14.27
N LYS A 213 1.16 0.84 13.38
CA LYS A 213 1.82 0.88 12.07
C LYS A 213 1.35 2.05 11.21
N LYS A 214 0.04 2.33 11.22
CA LYS A 214 -0.50 3.49 10.51
C LYS A 214 0.11 4.80 11.02
N LYS A 215 0.28 4.92 12.34
CA LYS A 215 0.94 6.08 12.96
C LYS A 215 2.43 6.12 12.65
N GLU A 216 3.14 4.99 12.68
CA GLU A 216 4.56 4.90 12.32
C GLU A 216 4.81 5.26 10.87
N LYS A 217 4.01 4.74 9.93
CA LYS A 217 4.06 5.17 8.52
C LYS A 217 3.84 6.68 8.42
N GLN A 218 2.84 7.22 9.11
CA GLN A 218 2.59 8.66 9.13
C GLN A 218 3.78 9.46 9.71
N ILE A 219 4.45 8.97 10.75
CA ILE A 219 5.64 9.59 11.34
C ILE A 219 6.82 9.52 10.37
N LEU A 220 7.06 8.38 9.75
CA LEU A 220 8.13 8.19 8.78
C LEU A 220 7.96 9.14 7.60
N ILE A 221 6.77 9.18 7.01
CA ILE A 221 6.40 10.15 5.95
C ILE A 221 6.67 11.57 6.43
N ASN A 222 6.29 11.87 7.68
CA ASN A 222 6.52 13.18 8.26
C ASN A 222 8.02 13.50 8.46
N GLN A 223 8.90 12.52 8.58
CA GLN A 223 10.34 12.72 8.74
C GLN A 223 11.07 12.76 7.39
N THR A 224 10.65 11.98 6.41
CA THR A 224 11.29 11.89 5.07
C THR A 224 10.89 13.00 4.11
N LEU A 225 9.74 13.65 4.31
CA LEU A 225 9.36 14.81 3.51
C LEU A 225 10.25 16.01 3.87
N ILE A 226 11.16 16.35 2.94
CA ILE A 226 12.08 17.48 2.99
C ILE A 226 11.29 18.78 3.26
N PRO A 227 11.81 19.71 4.10
CA PRO A 227 11.15 20.97 4.41
C PRO A 227 10.70 21.72 3.16
N ASN A 228 9.44 22.20 3.16
CA ASN A 228 8.84 22.96 2.07
C ASN A 228 9.79 24.07 1.58
N LYS A 229 10.37 23.86 0.41
CA LYS A 229 11.07 24.90 -0.33
C LYS A 229 10.41 24.98 -1.69
N ILE A 230 9.53 25.98 -1.83
CA ILE A 230 9.04 26.38 -3.14
C ILE A 230 10.23 27.02 -3.85
N ASP A 231 10.62 26.47 -4.99
CA ASP A 231 11.67 27.00 -5.87
C ASP A 231 11.01 27.50 -7.16
N LEU A 232 11.16 28.80 -7.46
CA LEU A 232 10.64 29.39 -8.69
C LEU A 232 11.48 29.05 -9.94
N GLN A 233 12.70 28.51 -9.79
CA GLN A 233 13.51 28.04 -10.92
C GLN A 233 13.06 26.66 -11.43
N ASP A 234 12.42 25.87 -10.57
CA ASP A 234 11.79 24.61 -10.94
C ASP A 234 10.59 24.89 -11.87
N GLY A 235 10.48 24.20 -13.00
CA GLY A 235 9.37 24.39 -13.95
C GLY A 235 8.04 23.81 -13.47
N PHE A 236 8.04 22.96 -12.44
CA PHE A 236 6.85 22.22 -12.01
C PHE A 236 5.76 23.14 -11.41
N THR A 237 4.54 22.97 -11.92
CA THR A 237 3.34 23.74 -11.59
C THR A 237 2.15 22.84 -11.22
N LEU A 238 1.04 23.48 -10.87
CA LEU A 238 -0.23 22.78 -10.64
C LEU A 238 -0.77 22.08 -11.91
N LEU A 239 -0.42 22.56 -13.11
CA LEU A 239 -0.81 21.93 -14.36
C LEU A 239 -0.08 20.59 -14.54
N ASP A 240 1.23 20.56 -14.30
CA ASP A 240 2.03 19.33 -14.36
C ASP A 240 1.51 18.27 -13.37
N MET A 241 1.11 18.70 -12.17
CA MET A 241 0.48 17.83 -11.19
C MET A 241 -0.87 17.27 -11.69
N GLN A 242 -1.66 18.07 -12.40
CA GLN A 242 -2.93 17.62 -13.01
C GLN A 242 -2.68 16.58 -14.11
N GLU A 243 -1.71 16.80 -14.98
CA GLU A 243 -1.33 15.87 -16.04
C GLU A 243 -0.82 14.56 -15.45
N LYS A 244 0.11 14.64 -14.49
CA LYS A 244 0.65 13.48 -13.77
C LYS A 244 -0.44 12.65 -13.09
N ALA A 245 -1.42 13.31 -12.46
CA ALA A 245 -2.56 12.65 -11.85
C ALA A 245 -3.52 12.01 -12.88
N ALA A 246 -3.76 12.70 -14.01
CA ALA A 246 -4.60 12.19 -15.09
C ALA A 246 -3.98 10.96 -15.77
N ASN A 247 -2.66 10.95 -15.92
CA ASN A 247 -1.88 9.84 -16.47
C ASN A 247 -1.72 8.66 -15.50
N GLY A 248 -2.16 8.81 -14.24
CA GLY A 248 -2.04 7.76 -13.23
C GLY A 248 -0.59 7.47 -12.82
N GLU A 249 0.29 8.47 -12.90
CA GLU A 249 1.73 8.30 -12.63
C GLU A 249 2.06 8.22 -11.14
N TYR A 250 1.13 8.61 -10.27
CA TYR A 250 1.30 8.50 -8.82
C TYR A 250 1.13 7.05 -8.36
N GLU A 251 2.12 6.57 -7.60
CA GLU A 251 2.06 5.22 -7.01
C GLU A 251 1.43 5.24 -5.62
N ASN A 252 1.61 6.33 -4.88
CA ASN A 252 1.19 6.48 -3.50
C ASN A 252 0.94 7.96 -3.12
N GLU A 253 0.40 8.20 -1.93
CA GLU A 253 0.04 9.55 -1.48
C GLU A 253 1.28 10.41 -1.21
N GLU A 254 2.40 9.79 -0.86
CA GLU A 254 3.65 10.46 -0.51
C GLU A 254 4.20 11.26 -1.69
N GLN A 255 4.18 10.70 -2.90
CA GLN A 255 4.59 11.40 -4.12
C GLN A 255 3.71 12.64 -4.39
N ILE A 256 2.43 12.56 -4.09
CA ILE A 256 1.48 13.69 -4.23
C ILE A 256 1.82 14.78 -3.21
N VAL A 257 2.10 14.40 -1.97
CA VAL A 257 2.50 15.35 -0.92
C VAL A 257 3.83 16.02 -1.30
N MET A 258 4.82 15.27 -1.80
CA MET A 258 6.08 15.83 -2.29
C MET A 258 5.85 16.91 -3.37
N ASP A 259 5.04 16.59 -4.38
CA ASP A 259 4.71 17.54 -5.44
C ASP A 259 3.93 18.75 -4.91
N LEU A 260 2.99 18.55 -3.98
CA LEU A 260 2.27 19.67 -3.34
C LEU A 260 3.22 20.57 -2.52
N THR A 261 4.22 20.02 -1.83
CA THR A 261 5.16 20.83 -1.01
C THR A 261 6.08 21.72 -1.86
N ARG A 262 6.27 21.38 -3.13
CA ARG A 262 6.96 22.22 -4.13
C ARG A 262 6.11 23.39 -4.61
N LEU A 263 4.79 23.29 -4.45
CA LEU A 263 3.81 24.21 -5.02
C LEU A 263 3.14 25.11 -4.00
N LEU A 264 2.93 24.65 -2.77
CA LEU A 264 1.99 25.28 -1.85
C LEU A 264 2.55 25.35 -0.43
N VAL A 265 2.37 26.50 0.23
CA VAL A 265 2.51 26.66 1.69
C VAL A 265 1.40 27.58 2.21
N TYR A 266 1.18 27.60 3.52
CA TYR A 266 0.31 28.58 4.16
C TYR A 266 0.92 29.12 5.46
N TYR A 267 0.47 30.29 5.88
CA TYR A 267 0.85 30.92 7.14
C TYR A 267 -0.30 31.78 7.66
N GLU A 268 -0.27 32.07 8.96
CA GLU A 268 -1.27 32.89 9.63
C GLU A 268 -1.21 34.34 9.10
N GLY A 269 -2.32 34.81 8.53
CA GLY A 269 -2.51 36.20 8.13
C GLY A 269 -3.20 37.02 9.23
N GLU A 270 -3.50 38.29 8.94
CA GLU A 270 -4.15 39.17 9.93
C GLU A 270 -5.58 38.75 10.29
N THR A 271 -6.33 38.23 9.32
CA THR A 271 -7.75 37.86 9.47
C THR A 271 -8.04 36.39 9.19
N GLU A 272 -7.27 35.80 8.29
CA GLU A 272 -7.39 34.39 7.88
C GLU A 272 -6.04 33.88 7.36
N ASP A 273 -5.90 32.57 7.24
CA ASP A 273 -4.69 31.94 6.71
C ASP A 273 -4.47 32.33 5.24
N ILE A 274 -3.24 32.77 4.94
CA ILE A 274 -2.81 33.12 3.60
C ILE A 274 -2.04 31.94 3.01
N TYR A 275 -2.45 31.53 1.81
CA TYR A 275 -1.83 30.44 1.07
C TYR A 275 -0.97 31.02 -0.04
N ALA A 276 0.31 30.65 -0.07
CA ALA A 276 1.22 31.00 -1.15
C ALA A 276 1.35 29.80 -2.09
N ILE A 277 0.90 29.98 -3.34
CA ILE A 277 0.89 28.94 -4.37
C ILE A 277 1.75 29.37 -5.57
N LYS A 278 2.65 28.48 -5.97
CA LYS A 278 3.46 28.63 -7.18
C LYS A 278 2.60 28.48 -8.43
N GLY A 279 2.80 29.34 -9.40
CA GLY A 279 2.16 29.24 -10.70
C GLY A 279 2.94 29.98 -11.78
N TYR A 280 2.60 29.70 -13.02
CA TYR A 280 3.25 30.28 -14.18
C TYR A 280 2.57 31.59 -14.61
N ASP A 281 3.35 32.66 -14.76
CA ASP A 281 2.92 33.94 -15.30
C ASP A 281 3.25 33.99 -16.80
N ALA A 282 2.21 33.87 -17.63
CA ALA A 282 2.33 33.87 -19.08
C ALA A 282 2.74 35.23 -19.67
N ILE A 283 2.59 36.34 -18.94
CA ILE A 283 3.03 37.66 -19.41
C ILE A 283 4.54 37.77 -19.28
N CYS A 284 5.07 37.33 -18.13
CA CYS A 284 6.49 37.43 -17.85
C CYS A 284 7.28 36.19 -18.32
N ASP A 285 6.61 35.11 -18.73
CA ASP A 285 7.24 33.81 -19.08
C ASP A 285 8.11 33.29 -17.91
N THR A 286 7.59 33.41 -16.68
CA THR A 286 8.31 33.05 -15.44
C THR A 286 7.38 32.42 -14.40
N GLN A 287 7.93 31.63 -13.49
CA GLN A 287 7.20 31.14 -12.32
C GLN A 287 7.11 32.25 -11.26
N VAL A 288 5.95 32.40 -10.64
CA VAL A 288 5.68 33.38 -9.60
C VAL A 288 4.91 32.77 -8.44
N LEU A 289 4.97 33.45 -7.29
CA LEU A 289 4.22 33.06 -6.10
C LEU A 289 2.97 33.92 -5.97
N TYR A 290 1.81 33.27 -6.02
CA TYR A 290 0.51 33.92 -5.82
C TYR A 290 0.05 33.72 -4.38
N HIS A 291 -0.35 34.80 -3.72
CA HIS A 291 -0.98 34.75 -2.41
C HIS A 291 -2.50 34.71 -2.59
N LYS A 292 -3.15 33.71 -2.01
CA LYS A 292 -4.57 33.42 -2.18
C LYS A 292 -5.19 33.01 -0.84
N LEU A 293 -6.50 33.14 -0.76
CA LEU A 293 -7.30 32.65 0.36
C LEU A 293 -7.63 31.17 0.20
N GLU A 294 -7.91 30.51 1.33
CA GLU A 294 -8.22 29.07 1.42
C GLU A 294 -9.24 28.61 0.37
N GLY A 295 -10.37 29.33 0.28
CA GLY A 295 -11.46 28.96 -0.62
C GLY A 295 -11.04 28.90 -2.09
N THR A 296 -10.08 29.71 -2.51
CA THR A 296 -9.56 29.69 -3.89
C THR A 296 -8.64 28.50 -4.10
N VAL A 297 -7.71 28.26 -3.19
CA VAL A 297 -6.78 27.13 -3.26
C VAL A 297 -7.52 25.80 -3.22
N TYR A 298 -8.50 25.66 -2.33
CA TYR A 298 -9.29 24.43 -2.23
C TYR A 298 -10.06 24.14 -3.51
N LYS A 299 -10.64 25.15 -4.17
CA LYS A 299 -11.28 24.98 -5.48
C LYS A 299 -10.30 24.55 -6.56
N GLN A 300 -9.04 25.00 -6.51
CA GLN A 300 -8.01 24.56 -7.46
C GLN A 300 -7.60 23.10 -7.21
N LEU A 301 -7.35 22.72 -5.96
CA LEU A 301 -6.98 21.35 -5.57
C LEU A 301 -8.12 20.35 -5.74
N GLU A 302 -9.37 20.78 -5.65
CA GLU A 302 -10.56 19.94 -5.86
C GLU A 302 -10.74 19.53 -7.32
N LYS A 303 -10.16 20.26 -8.28
CA LYS A 303 -10.18 19.90 -9.70
C LYS A 303 -9.20 18.78 -10.06
N ILE A 304 -8.26 18.46 -9.16
CA ILE A 304 -7.21 17.46 -9.41
C ILE A 304 -7.68 16.11 -8.87
N ASN A 305 -8.24 15.28 -9.75
CA ASN A 305 -8.62 13.92 -9.42
C ASN A 305 -7.39 13.02 -9.41
N ILE A 306 -7.19 12.27 -8.32
CA ILE A 306 -6.03 11.42 -8.11
C ILE A 306 -6.37 9.98 -8.52
N ASN A 307 -5.63 9.48 -9.51
CA ASN A 307 -5.64 8.08 -9.90
C ASN A 307 -4.28 7.46 -9.60
N PHE A 308 -4.26 6.38 -8.82
CA PHE A 308 -3.03 5.63 -8.56
C PHE A 308 -2.79 4.59 -9.65
N LYS A 309 -1.53 4.44 -10.05
CA LYS A 309 -1.06 3.49 -11.08
C LYS A 309 -1.55 2.05 -10.86
N ASN A 310 -1.70 1.64 -9.60
CA ASN A 310 -2.03 0.28 -9.20
C ASN A 310 -3.52 0.04 -8.90
N LYS A 311 -4.42 0.99 -9.21
CA LYS A 311 -5.85 0.64 -9.24
C LYS A 311 -6.07 -0.28 -10.44
N LYS A 312 -6.20 -1.58 -10.17
CA LYS A 312 -6.93 -2.46 -11.08
C LYS A 312 -8.22 -1.72 -11.42
N THR A 313 -8.47 -1.54 -12.71
CA THR A 313 -9.79 -1.18 -13.21
C THR A 313 -10.73 -2.30 -12.77
N ASP A 314 -11.23 -2.21 -11.55
CA ASP A 314 -12.39 -2.98 -11.14
C ASP A 314 -13.46 -2.59 -12.15
N GLU A 315 -13.90 -3.60 -12.91
CA GLU A 315 -15.01 -3.50 -13.82
C GLU A 315 -16.14 -2.76 -13.11
N LYS A 316 -16.75 -1.84 -13.85
CA LYS A 316 -17.92 -1.08 -13.41
C LYS A 316 -19.01 -2.05 -12.97
N THR A 317 -19.04 -2.38 -11.68
CA THR A 317 -20.23 -2.92 -11.05
C THR A 317 -21.16 -1.74 -10.85
N ASP A 318 -22.24 -1.74 -11.62
CA ASP A 318 -23.41 -0.90 -11.43
C ASP A 318 -23.95 -1.11 -10.02
N ASP A 319 -23.49 -0.32 -9.05
CA ASP A 319 -24.30 0.07 -7.91
C ASP A 319 -23.75 1.34 -7.24
N LYS A 320 -24.53 2.41 -7.43
CA LYS A 320 -24.26 3.76 -6.96
C LYS A 320 -24.30 3.85 -5.43
N LYS A 321 -23.12 3.85 -4.82
CA LYS A 321 -22.74 4.93 -3.92
C LYS A 321 -21.50 5.57 -4.50
N GLU A 322 -21.69 6.71 -5.17
CA GLU A 322 -20.61 7.56 -5.66
C GLU A 322 -19.70 7.93 -4.48
N SER A 323 -18.66 7.12 -4.24
CA SER A 323 -17.56 7.56 -3.40
C SER A 323 -16.95 8.74 -4.15
N LYS A 324 -17.05 9.94 -3.57
CA LYS A 324 -16.45 11.13 -4.18
C LYS A 324 -15.01 10.82 -4.59
N PRO A 325 -14.59 11.20 -5.80
CA PRO A 325 -13.25 10.90 -6.27
C PRO A 325 -12.23 11.47 -5.28
N LEU A 326 -11.16 10.71 -5.03
CA LEU A 326 -10.04 11.20 -4.24
C LEU A 326 -9.40 12.35 -5.02
N THR A 327 -9.23 13.50 -4.36
CA THR A 327 -8.65 14.69 -4.99
C THR A 327 -7.44 15.20 -4.24
N ALA A 328 -6.61 16.02 -4.87
CA ALA A 328 -5.46 16.65 -4.21
C ALA A 328 -5.88 17.43 -2.96
N LYS A 329 -7.09 17.99 -2.91
CA LYS A 329 -7.66 18.64 -1.70
C LYS A 329 -7.78 17.68 -0.52
N HIS A 330 -8.17 16.44 -0.74
CA HIS A 330 -8.29 15.43 0.32
C HIS A 330 -6.89 15.08 0.88
N ILE A 331 -5.91 14.90 0.00
CA ILE A 331 -4.52 14.64 0.37
C ILE A 331 -3.94 15.84 1.12
N PHE A 332 -4.09 17.05 0.59
CA PHE A 332 -3.64 18.29 1.24
C PHE A 332 -4.17 18.40 2.67
N LYS A 333 -5.48 18.18 2.89
CA LYS A 333 -6.08 18.23 4.23
C LYS A 333 -5.53 17.17 5.17
N LYS A 334 -5.25 15.96 4.66
CA LYS A 334 -4.66 14.87 5.46
C LYS A 334 -3.26 15.22 5.96
N TYR A 335 -2.48 15.99 5.18
CA TYR A 335 -1.11 16.38 5.49
C TYR A 335 -0.96 17.88 5.77
N VAL A 336 -2.02 18.57 6.22
CA VAL A 336 -2.05 20.04 6.33
C VAL A 336 -0.88 20.62 7.12
N SER A 337 -0.50 19.98 8.24
CA SER A 337 0.62 20.42 9.09
C SER A 337 1.96 20.50 8.37
N LYS A 338 2.09 19.83 7.23
CA LYS A 338 3.29 19.90 6.38
C LYS A 338 3.43 21.21 5.68
N PHE A 339 2.36 21.89 5.33
CA PHE A 339 2.40 23.09 4.50
C PHE A 339 2.54 24.38 5.31
N ALA A 340 2.51 24.29 6.64
CA ALA A 340 2.53 25.43 7.55
C ALA A 340 3.91 26.13 7.59
N LYS A 341 3.89 27.45 7.55
CA LYS A 341 5.01 28.35 7.82
C LYS A 341 4.62 29.29 8.96
N LYS A 342 5.61 29.75 9.72
CA LYS A 342 5.44 30.73 10.81
C LYS A 342 4.96 32.10 10.32
N GLY A 343 5.24 32.42 9.07
CA GLY A 343 4.96 33.70 8.48
C GLY A 343 5.73 33.87 7.18
N CYS A 344 5.74 35.11 6.69
CA CYS A 344 6.32 35.47 5.41
C CYS A 344 7.22 36.70 5.56
N LYS A 345 8.42 36.67 4.95
CA LYS A 345 9.37 37.79 4.91
C LYS A 345 9.94 37.93 3.50
N PHE A 346 10.45 39.12 3.19
CA PHE A 346 11.12 39.35 1.91
C PHE A 346 12.30 38.39 1.73
N ILE A 347 13.23 38.33 2.70
CA ILE A 347 14.33 37.35 2.78
C ILE A 347 14.39 36.83 4.22
N SER A 348 14.56 35.51 4.40
CA SER A 348 14.80 34.89 5.69
C SER A 348 15.67 33.64 5.57
N GLU A 349 16.60 33.48 6.53
CA GLU A 349 17.37 32.26 6.72
C GLU A 349 16.62 31.20 7.55
N ASP A 350 15.53 31.59 8.23
CA ASP A 350 14.71 30.65 9.01
C ASP A 350 13.84 29.81 8.07
N PRO A 351 14.06 28.47 7.97
CA PRO A 351 13.30 27.61 7.09
C PRO A 351 11.80 27.53 7.44
N LYS A 352 11.40 27.98 8.64
CA LYS A 352 10.00 28.08 9.05
C LYS A 352 9.31 29.33 8.51
N ILE A 353 10.04 30.32 8.01
CA ILE A 353 9.50 31.52 7.38
C ILE A 353 9.55 31.36 5.86
N LEU A 354 8.48 31.76 5.17
CA LEU A 354 8.48 31.84 3.71
C LEU A 354 9.30 33.05 3.25
N THR A 355 10.31 32.80 2.42
CA THR A 355 11.07 33.84 1.70
C THR A 355 10.38 34.13 0.37
N VAL A 356 9.87 35.37 0.21
CA VAL A 356 9.19 35.82 -1.01
C VAL A 356 10.18 36.13 -2.12
N PHE A 357 11.32 36.72 -1.77
CA PHE A 357 12.36 37.06 -2.73
C PHE A 357 13.21 35.83 -3.01
N GLN A 358 13.01 35.24 -4.18
CA GLN A 358 13.78 34.08 -4.64
C GLN A 358 14.77 34.43 -5.76
N GLY A 359 15.17 35.70 -5.82
CA GLY A 359 15.98 36.27 -6.89
C GLY A 359 15.18 37.20 -7.80
N TYR A 360 15.88 37.83 -8.74
CA TYR A 360 15.26 38.68 -9.75
C TYR A 360 14.49 37.83 -10.77
N LYS A 361 13.41 38.39 -11.33
CA LYS A 361 12.75 37.79 -12.48
C LYS A 361 13.63 37.99 -13.71
N TYR A 362 14.27 36.93 -14.17
CA TYR A 362 15.05 36.94 -15.40
C TYR A 362 14.72 35.71 -16.24
N LYS A 363 14.79 35.88 -17.57
CA LYS A 363 14.73 34.75 -18.50
C LYS A 363 16.15 34.24 -18.69
N LYS A 364 16.39 32.97 -18.34
CA LYS A 364 17.66 32.33 -18.66
C LYS A 364 17.73 32.16 -20.18
N LEU A 365 18.76 32.74 -20.80
CA LEU A 365 19.03 32.59 -22.23
C LEU A 365 19.92 31.38 -22.46
N ASP A 366 19.69 30.64 -23.54
CA ASP A 366 20.52 29.47 -23.91
C ASP A 366 21.91 29.87 -24.41
N THR A 367 22.04 31.08 -24.93
CA THR A 367 23.28 31.65 -25.48
C THR A 367 23.55 33.03 -24.91
N ILE A 368 24.83 33.34 -24.75
CA ILE A 368 25.29 34.66 -24.29
C ILE A 368 25.44 35.57 -25.51
N ASP A 369 24.77 36.72 -25.49
CA ASP A 369 24.97 37.79 -26.47
C ASP A 369 26.06 38.73 -25.97
N TYR A 370 27.27 38.53 -26.49
CA TYR A 370 28.43 39.34 -26.12
C TYR A 370 28.34 40.79 -26.62
N GLU A 371 27.63 41.07 -27.71
CA GLU A 371 27.48 42.45 -28.19
C GLU A 371 26.58 43.25 -27.25
N CYS A 372 25.47 42.66 -26.84
CA CYS A 372 24.58 43.24 -25.83
C CYS A 372 25.31 43.47 -24.50
N LEU A 373 26.05 42.47 -24.01
CA LEU A 373 26.86 42.61 -22.79
C LEU A 373 27.93 43.69 -22.93
N GLN A 374 28.61 43.77 -24.07
CA GLN A 374 29.66 44.77 -24.29
C GLN A 374 29.12 46.20 -24.15
N MET A 375 27.91 46.48 -24.68
CA MET A 375 27.28 47.79 -24.49
C MET A 375 27.08 48.17 -23.01
N TYR A 376 26.70 47.20 -22.17
CA TYR A 376 26.59 47.43 -20.73
C TYR A 376 27.95 47.61 -20.06
N LEU A 377 28.94 46.79 -20.44
CA LEU A 377 30.30 46.89 -19.92
C LEU A 377 30.96 48.23 -20.27
N ASP A 378 30.75 48.71 -21.50
CA ASP A 378 31.25 50.01 -21.98
C ASP A 378 30.56 51.16 -21.24
N LEU A 379 29.24 51.08 -20.99
CA LEU A 379 28.54 52.08 -20.18
C LEU A 379 29.13 52.17 -18.76
N ILE A 380 29.38 51.01 -18.12
CA ILE A 380 29.98 50.98 -16.78
C ILE A 380 31.39 51.59 -16.82
N LYS A 381 32.20 51.21 -17.81
CA LYS A 381 33.58 51.69 -17.93
C LYS A 381 33.66 53.19 -18.23
N GLU A 382 32.99 53.63 -19.27
CA GLU A 382 33.12 54.98 -19.82
C GLU A 382 32.32 56.01 -19.02
N THR A 383 31.12 55.64 -18.54
CA THR A 383 30.23 56.59 -17.86
C THR A 383 30.31 56.50 -16.34
N ILE A 384 30.20 55.30 -15.77
CA ILE A 384 30.12 55.13 -14.31
C ILE A 384 31.51 55.21 -13.67
N ALA A 385 32.48 54.48 -14.22
CA ALA A 385 33.86 54.50 -13.76
C ALA A 385 34.66 55.68 -14.33
N ALA A 386 34.10 56.43 -15.29
CA ALA A 386 34.76 57.55 -15.98
C ALA A 386 36.16 57.18 -16.53
N GLY A 387 36.32 55.94 -17.01
CA GLY A 387 37.57 55.40 -17.51
C GLY A 387 38.57 54.92 -16.44
N ASP A 388 38.25 55.01 -15.14
CA ASP A 388 39.12 54.49 -14.07
C ASP A 388 39.04 52.95 -14.00
N GLU A 389 40.12 52.28 -14.37
CA GLU A 389 40.18 50.81 -14.41
C GLU A 389 39.99 50.14 -13.05
N ARG A 390 40.43 50.76 -11.95
CA ARG A 390 40.26 50.18 -10.61
C ARG A 390 38.80 50.22 -10.17
N VAL A 391 38.10 51.31 -10.49
CA VAL A 391 36.66 51.44 -10.21
C VAL A 391 35.86 50.49 -11.11
N TYR A 392 36.21 50.41 -12.40
CA TYR A 392 35.58 49.49 -13.33
C TYR A 392 35.71 48.03 -12.88
N GLU A 393 36.93 47.57 -12.57
CA GLU A 393 37.19 46.22 -12.09
C GLU A 393 36.46 45.92 -10.77
N TYR A 394 36.41 46.88 -9.84
CA TYR A 394 35.64 46.74 -8.61
C TYR A 394 34.15 46.52 -8.87
N ILE A 395 33.54 47.30 -9.77
CA ILE A 395 32.12 47.17 -10.12
C ILE A 395 31.85 45.82 -10.79
N LEU A 396 32.71 45.38 -11.72
CA LEU A 396 32.54 44.07 -12.36
C LEU A 396 32.64 42.92 -11.37
N ASN A 397 33.63 42.95 -10.47
CA ASN A 397 33.78 41.93 -9.43
C ASN A 397 32.58 41.92 -8.48
N TRP A 398 32.01 43.10 -8.18
CA TRP A 398 30.81 43.20 -7.37
C TRP A 398 29.57 42.62 -8.07
N ILE A 399 29.37 42.91 -9.37
CA ILE A 399 28.28 42.32 -10.15
C ILE A 399 28.45 40.80 -10.25
N ALA A 400 29.67 40.31 -10.53
CA ALA A 400 29.98 38.89 -10.60
C ALA A 400 29.78 38.16 -9.26
N TRP A 401 29.92 38.87 -8.13
CA TRP A 401 29.64 38.31 -6.80
C TRP A 401 28.13 38.23 -6.48
N MET A 402 27.30 39.10 -7.10
CA MET A 402 25.84 39.09 -6.90
C MET A 402 25.10 38.06 -7.75
N ILE A 403 25.70 37.61 -8.86
CA ILE A 403 25.16 36.59 -9.77
C ILE A 403 25.65 35.22 -9.32
#